data_AF-A0A0Q7YVQ4-F1
#
_entry.id   AF-A0A0Q7YVQ4-F1
#
_cell.length_a   1.000
_cell.length_b   1.000
_cell.length_c   1.000
_cell.angle_alpha   90.00
_cell.angle_beta   90.00
_cell.angle_gamma   90.00
#
_symmetry.space_group_name_H-M   'P 1'
#
loop_
_entity.id
_entity.type
_entity.pdbx_description
1 polymer ?
#
loop_
_entity_poly.entity_id
_entity_poly.type
_entity_poly.pdbx_seq_one_letter_code
_entity_poly.pdbx_strand_id
1 'polypeptide(L)'
;MATSQAYTTTNLIDPTFWAGDIVRGTSTELVISDGTRTAYYDGYGFGYSGRNLVTGTMTGFSQYTGNSIVGEIYGFSISAAQANFYLSRGDLKGFIGLMLQRDDTIYGSTGNDKLAGYDGNDTIYTRGGSDIVDGGRGIDTVVLSGRSSDFTISSDGSYIFLDKKNGTSDNDFLNVERIRFDNGTLAVDINGNAGQAYRIYQAAFDRTPDTGGLNYWVNQLDKGASLTEVGWGFVQSAEFRSVYGSNPSNFDYVNRLYLNVLDRQGETGGVNYWVGELNAGVSRAYVLASFAESAENVAAVAPQINSGIWLG
;
A
#
# COMPACT_ATOMS: atom_id res chain seq x y z
N MET A 1 4.52 -6.90 11.94
CA MET A 1 4.81 -8.16 11.25
C MET A 1 4.33 -9.35 12.04
N ALA A 2 3.01 -9.45 12.05
CA ALA A 2 2.28 -10.67 12.11
C ALA A 2 2.25 -11.35 10.73
N THR A 3 1.89 -12.62 10.72
CA THR A 3 1.56 -13.38 9.52
C THR A 3 0.15 -13.93 9.67
N SER A 4 -0.68 -13.73 8.66
CA SER A 4 -1.99 -14.38 8.49
C SER A 4 -1.89 -15.45 7.41
N GLN A 5 -2.42 -16.64 7.66
CA GLN A 5 -2.44 -17.71 6.68
C GLN A 5 -3.79 -18.43 6.66
N ALA A 6 -4.43 -18.42 5.48
CA ALA A 6 -5.62 -19.19 5.20
C ALA A 6 -5.26 -20.54 4.58
N TYR A 7 -5.93 -21.60 5.04
CA TYR A 7 -5.84 -22.96 4.50
C TYR A 7 -7.10 -23.37 3.74
N THR A 8 -8.18 -22.64 3.95
CA THR A 8 -9.45 -22.71 3.22
C THR A 8 -9.91 -21.31 2.87
N THR A 9 -10.85 -21.18 1.93
CA THR A 9 -11.48 -19.90 1.58
C THR A 9 -11.83 -19.09 2.83
N THR A 10 -11.36 -17.84 2.87
CA THR A 10 -11.52 -16.91 3.98
C THR A 10 -12.17 -15.59 3.56
N ASN A 11 -12.71 -14.88 4.55
CA ASN A 11 -13.18 -13.51 4.38
C ASN A 11 -12.66 -12.64 5.53
N LEU A 12 -11.56 -11.95 5.28
CA LEU A 12 -10.95 -10.97 6.17
C LEU A 12 -11.52 -9.56 5.97
N ILE A 13 -12.24 -9.28 4.87
CA ILE A 13 -12.87 -7.97 4.61
C ILE A 13 -14.13 -7.78 5.49
N ASP A 14 -14.92 -8.85 5.59
CA ASP A 14 -16.14 -8.94 6.40
C ASP A 14 -16.16 -10.26 7.19
N PRO A 15 -15.31 -10.37 8.23
CA PRO A 15 -15.19 -11.58 9.02
C PRO A 15 -16.45 -11.79 9.86
N THR A 16 -17.02 -12.98 9.78
CA THR A 16 -18.26 -13.30 10.51
C THR A 16 -17.95 -13.96 11.84
N PHE A 17 -18.65 -13.49 12.88
CA PHE A 17 -18.55 -14.08 14.20
C PHE A 17 -19.19 -15.47 14.22
N TRP A 18 -18.47 -16.44 14.77
CA TRP A 18 -19.07 -17.68 15.24
C TRP A 18 -18.95 -17.74 16.77
N ALA A 19 -20.01 -18.16 17.42
CA ALA A 19 -20.07 -18.24 18.88
C ALA A 19 -19.75 -19.67 19.34
N GLY A 20 -18.90 -19.79 20.35
CA GLY A 20 -18.63 -21.05 21.05
C GLY A 20 -18.49 -20.83 22.55
N ASP A 21 -18.40 -21.92 23.31
CA ASP A 21 -18.11 -21.90 24.73
C ASP A 21 -16.61 -21.91 24.99
N ILE A 22 -16.17 -21.25 26.06
CA ILE A 22 -14.81 -21.42 26.57
C ILE A 22 -14.70 -22.82 27.16
N VAL A 23 -13.90 -23.67 26.53
CA VAL A 23 -13.69 -25.06 26.95
C VAL A 23 -12.38 -25.26 27.70
N ARG A 24 -11.40 -24.36 27.50
CA ARG A 24 -10.12 -24.37 28.23
C ARG A 24 -9.58 -22.95 28.35
N GLY A 25 -9.09 -22.59 29.54
CA GLY A 25 -8.39 -21.33 29.79
C GLY A 25 -7.24 -21.59 30.75
N THR A 26 -6.03 -21.19 30.35
CA THR A 26 -4.79 -21.35 31.11
C THR A 26 -4.02 -20.03 31.09
N SER A 27 -2.90 -19.94 31.82
CA SER A 27 -2.06 -18.74 31.78
C SER A 27 -1.41 -18.44 30.42
N THR A 28 -1.52 -19.36 29.45
CA THR A 28 -0.86 -19.25 28.13
C THR A 28 -1.78 -19.54 26.95
N GLU A 29 -3.01 -19.98 27.18
CA GLU A 29 -3.90 -20.41 26.10
C GLU A 29 -5.37 -20.26 26.49
N LEU A 30 -6.19 -19.76 25.57
CA LEU A 30 -7.65 -19.78 25.63
C LEU A 30 -8.20 -20.58 24.45
N VAL A 31 -9.13 -21.50 24.72
CA VAL A 31 -9.79 -22.32 23.70
C VAL A 31 -11.30 -22.10 23.75
N ILE A 32 -11.86 -21.75 22.60
CA ILE A 32 -13.30 -21.54 22.38
C ILE A 32 -13.79 -22.60 21.39
N SER A 33 -14.92 -23.26 21.66
CA SER A 33 -15.49 -24.27 20.78
C SER A 33 -17.01 -24.36 20.84
N ASP A 34 -17.65 -24.64 19.70
CA ASP A 34 -19.09 -24.98 19.60
C ASP A 34 -19.32 -26.49 19.38
N GLY A 35 -18.27 -27.30 19.54
CA GLY A 35 -18.25 -28.74 19.26
C GLY A 35 -17.94 -29.11 17.81
N THR A 36 -18.05 -28.16 16.87
CA THR A 36 -17.67 -28.36 15.46
C THR A 36 -16.45 -27.51 15.09
N ARG A 37 -16.45 -26.25 15.50
CA ARG A 37 -15.37 -25.28 15.32
C ARG A 37 -14.61 -25.11 16.63
N THR A 38 -13.31 -24.90 16.51
CA THR A 38 -12.45 -24.61 17.66
C THR A 38 -11.51 -23.47 17.31
N ALA A 39 -11.47 -22.42 18.14
CA ALA A 39 -10.47 -21.37 18.08
C ALA A 39 -9.50 -21.51 19.25
N TYR A 40 -8.22 -21.45 18.95
CA TYR A 40 -7.13 -21.35 19.91
C TYR A 40 -6.58 -19.94 19.90
N TYR A 41 -6.36 -19.39 21.08
CA TYR A 41 -5.69 -18.12 21.28
C TYR A 41 -4.48 -18.36 22.18
N ASP A 42 -3.29 -18.14 21.65
CA ASP A 42 -2.02 -18.35 22.34
C ASP A 42 -1.50 -17.05 22.93
N GLY A 43 -0.76 -17.15 24.03
CA GLY A 43 -0.17 -15.99 24.67
C GLY A 43 0.54 -16.29 25.98
N TYR A 44 0.68 -15.27 26.81
CA TYR A 44 1.29 -15.37 28.13
C TYR A 44 0.66 -14.42 29.14
N GLY A 45 0.70 -14.82 30.41
CA GLY A 45 0.15 -14.03 31.51
C GLY A 45 -1.36 -13.87 31.45
N PHE A 46 -2.07 -14.80 30.78
CA PHE A 46 -3.52 -14.77 30.72
C PHE A 46 -4.14 -14.90 32.10
N GLY A 47 -4.94 -13.91 32.46
CA GLY A 47 -5.72 -13.89 33.69
C GLY A 47 -7.19 -13.68 33.36
N TYR A 48 -8.05 -14.40 34.08
CA TYR A 48 -9.48 -14.47 33.82
C TYR A 48 -10.30 -13.91 34.98
N SER A 49 -11.43 -13.29 34.67
CA SER A 49 -12.48 -12.94 35.61
C SER A 49 -13.79 -13.58 35.16
N GLY A 50 -14.16 -14.68 35.80
CA GLY A 50 -15.23 -15.55 35.31
C GLY A 50 -14.86 -16.15 33.95
N ARG A 51 -15.72 -15.95 32.94
CA ARG A 51 -15.48 -16.38 31.55
C ARG A 51 -14.72 -15.33 30.72
N ASN A 52 -14.37 -14.17 31.27
CA ASN A 52 -13.73 -13.11 30.49
C ASN A 52 -12.22 -13.16 30.66
N LEU A 53 -11.49 -13.12 29.55
CA LEU A 53 -10.06 -12.89 29.54
C LEU A 53 -9.81 -11.40 29.80
N VAL A 54 -9.18 -11.07 30.94
CA VAL A 54 -9.05 -9.68 31.43
C VAL A 54 -7.63 -9.15 31.40
N THR A 55 -6.62 -10.02 31.38
CA THR A 55 -5.21 -9.63 31.41
C THR A 55 -4.34 -10.60 30.60
N GLY A 56 -3.11 -10.20 30.32
CA GLY A 56 -2.12 -10.96 29.55
C GLY A 56 -1.95 -10.44 28.14
N THR A 57 -1.08 -11.10 27.38
CA THR A 57 -0.72 -10.73 26.01
C THR A 57 -1.01 -11.89 25.08
N MET A 58 -1.78 -11.63 24.04
CA MET A 58 -2.09 -12.59 22.98
C MET A 58 -1.08 -12.46 21.85
N THR A 59 -0.62 -13.60 21.34
CA THR A 59 0.45 -13.69 20.33
C THR A 59 0.13 -14.64 19.17
N GLY A 60 -0.94 -15.42 19.29
CA GLY A 60 -1.37 -16.36 18.26
C GLY A 60 -2.87 -16.56 18.27
N PHE A 61 -3.41 -16.87 17.10
CA PHE A 61 -4.78 -17.26 16.85
C PHE A 61 -4.77 -18.38 15.81
N SER A 62 -5.50 -19.47 16.04
CA SER A 62 -5.77 -20.47 15.00
C SER A 62 -7.19 -20.99 15.11
N GLN A 63 -7.78 -21.32 13.97
CA GLN A 63 -9.13 -21.86 13.90
C GLN A 63 -9.14 -23.20 13.18
N TYR A 64 -9.93 -24.14 13.72
CA TYR A 64 -10.15 -25.47 13.18
C TYR A 64 -11.65 -25.72 12.97
N THR A 65 -11.98 -26.55 11.97
CA THR A 65 -13.28 -27.21 11.83
C THR A 65 -13.04 -28.72 11.84
N GLY A 66 -13.54 -29.41 12.87
CA GLY A 66 -13.08 -30.76 13.19
C GLY A 66 -11.56 -30.78 13.41
N ASN A 67 -10.84 -31.63 12.65
CA ASN A 67 -9.39 -31.75 12.72
C ASN A 67 -8.64 -30.92 11.65
N SER A 68 -9.37 -30.19 10.81
CA SER A 68 -8.79 -29.41 9.72
C SER A 68 -8.59 -27.96 10.15
N ILE A 69 -7.38 -27.44 9.96
CA ILE A 69 -7.10 -26.02 10.14
C ILE A 69 -7.80 -25.21 9.05
N VAL A 70 -8.40 -24.08 9.44
CA VAL A 70 -9.07 -23.11 8.57
C VAL A 70 -8.13 -21.95 8.28
N GLY A 71 -7.51 -21.42 9.33
CA GLY A 71 -6.58 -20.31 9.24
C GLY A 71 -5.87 -20.04 10.57
N GLU A 72 -4.80 -19.28 10.51
CA GLU A 72 -4.03 -18.84 11.67
C GLU A 72 -3.49 -17.43 11.48
N ILE A 73 -3.27 -16.74 12.59
CA ILE A 73 -2.56 -15.47 12.66
C ILE A 73 -1.54 -15.59 13.80
N TYR A 74 -0.28 -15.23 13.56
CA TYR A 74 0.78 -15.30 14.58
C TYR A 74 1.79 -14.18 14.39
N GLY A 75 2.66 -13.97 15.37
CA GLY A 75 3.71 -12.93 15.33
C GLY A 75 3.22 -11.53 15.76
N PHE A 76 1.93 -11.37 16.02
CA PHE A 76 1.40 -10.19 16.69
C PHE A 76 1.68 -10.24 18.20
N SER A 77 1.48 -9.10 18.88
CA SER A 77 1.56 -9.01 20.34
C SER A 77 0.59 -7.92 20.80
N ILE A 78 -0.58 -8.33 21.28
CA ILE A 78 -1.67 -7.41 21.67
C ILE A 78 -2.14 -7.69 23.08
N SER A 79 -2.66 -6.67 23.76
CA SER A 79 -3.23 -6.84 25.09
C SER A 79 -4.51 -7.67 25.00
N ALA A 80 -4.61 -8.68 25.86
CA ALA A 80 -5.83 -9.47 25.98
C ALA A 80 -7.04 -8.61 26.39
N ALA A 81 -6.81 -7.53 27.15
CA ALA A 81 -7.85 -6.56 27.48
C ALA A 81 -8.33 -5.76 26.26
N GLN A 82 -7.42 -5.41 25.33
CA GLN A 82 -7.79 -4.79 24.05
C GLN A 82 -8.54 -5.77 23.15
N ALA A 83 -8.10 -7.03 23.06
CA ALA A 83 -8.84 -8.07 22.35
C ALA A 83 -10.28 -8.22 22.89
N ASN A 84 -10.43 -8.27 24.21
CA ASN A 84 -11.74 -8.36 24.87
C ASN A 84 -12.64 -7.15 24.56
N PHE A 85 -12.09 -5.95 24.38
CA PHE A 85 -12.86 -4.76 24.02
C PHE A 85 -13.59 -4.91 22.67
N TYR A 86 -12.91 -5.47 21.66
CA TYR A 86 -13.50 -5.71 20.34
C TYR A 86 -14.48 -6.90 20.38
N LEU A 87 -14.04 -8.02 20.96
CA LEU A 87 -14.84 -9.24 21.03
C LEU A 87 -16.14 -9.06 21.81
N SER A 88 -16.14 -8.28 22.90
CA SER A 88 -17.37 -8.02 23.68
C SER A 88 -18.43 -7.22 22.94
N ARG A 89 -18.06 -6.58 21.82
CA ARG A 89 -18.96 -5.81 20.94
C ARG A 89 -19.35 -6.57 19.68
N GLY A 90 -18.83 -7.79 19.49
CA GLY A 90 -18.96 -8.53 18.25
C GLY A 90 -18.19 -7.91 17.08
N ASP A 91 -17.23 -7.01 17.35
CA ASP A 91 -16.43 -6.34 16.32
C ASP A 91 -15.23 -7.21 15.93
N LEU A 92 -15.50 -8.23 15.12
CA LEU A 92 -14.46 -9.16 14.68
C LEU A 92 -13.50 -8.51 13.67
N LYS A 93 -13.99 -7.59 12.85
CA LYS A 93 -13.15 -6.82 11.91
C LYS A 93 -12.13 -5.97 12.67
N GLY A 94 -12.57 -5.25 13.70
CA GLY A 94 -11.68 -4.48 14.57
C GLY A 94 -10.70 -5.36 15.35
N PHE A 95 -11.13 -6.55 15.79
CA PHE A 95 -10.23 -7.50 16.45
C PHE A 95 -9.14 -8.04 15.51
N ILE A 96 -9.48 -8.42 14.28
CA ILE A 96 -8.50 -8.86 13.28
C ILE A 96 -7.59 -7.70 12.87
N GLY A 97 -8.15 -6.51 12.65
CA GLY A 97 -7.35 -5.32 12.38
C GLY A 97 -6.37 -4.99 13.50
N LEU A 98 -6.71 -5.24 14.77
CA LEU A 98 -5.77 -5.09 15.89
C LEU A 98 -4.60 -6.10 15.82
N MET A 99 -4.87 -7.33 15.34
CA MET A 99 -3.83 -8.35 15.13
C MET A 99 -2.94 -8.02 13.92
N LEU A 100 -3.51 -7.37 12.91
CA LEU A 100 -2.87 -7.03 11.62
C LEU A 100 -2.69 -5.51 11.42
N GLN A 101 -2.24 -4.78 12.46
CA GLN A 101 -2.17 -3.30 12.45
C GLN A 101 -0.79 -2.75 12.02
N ARG A 102 0.10 -3.59 11.49
CA ARG A 102 1.47 -3.19 11.12
C ARG A 102 1.78 -3.71 9.72
N ASP A 103 3.00 -3.48 9.25
CA ASP A 103 3.52 -4.16 8.07
C ASP A 103 3.52 -5.68 8.31
N ASP A 104 2.55 -6.36 7.71
CA ASP A 104 2.23 -7.76 7.94
C ASP A 104 2.30 -8.57 6.64
N THR A 105 2.25 -9.89 6.77
CA THR A 105 2.24 -10.80 5.62
C THR A 105 0.97 -11.63 5.62
N ILE A 106 0.27 -11.63 4.50
CA ILE A 106 -1.03 -12.29 4.38
C ILE A 106 -0.97 -13.32 3.27
N TYR A 107 -1.28 -14.56 3.62
CA TYR A 107 -1.39 -15.66 2.68
C TYR A 107 -2.85 -16.09 2.56
N GLY A 108 -3.41 -15.91 1.37
CA GLY A 108 -4.64 -16.56 0.96
C GLY A 108 -4.51 -18.08 0.92
N SER A 109 -5.64 -18.72 0.66
CA SER A 109 -5.76 -20.15 0.39
C SER A 109 -5.48 -20.42 -1.10
N THR A 110 -5.85 -21.61 -1.59
CA THR A 110 -5.83 -21.89 -3.04
C THR A 110 -7.21 -21.70 -3.69
N GLY A 111 -8.20 -21.30 -2.90
CA GLY A 111 -9.56 -21.01 -3.36
C GLY A 111 -9.83 -19.51 -3.41
N ASN A 112 -11.07 -19.12 -3.71
CA ASN A 112 -11.44 -17.72 -3.84
C ASN A 112 -11.51 -17.06 -2.46
N ASP A 113 -10.64 -16.10 -2.18
CA ASP A 113 -10.53 -15.43 -0.90
C ASP A 113 -11.00 -13.97 -0.94
N LYS A 114 -11.38 -13.45 0.22
CA LYS A 114 -11.52 -12.02 0.46
C LYS A 114 -10.48 -11.61 1.49
N LEU A 115 -9.41 -10.97 1.07
CA LEU A 115 -8.24 -10.64 1.89
C LEU A 115 -8.25 -9.16 2.26
N ALA A 116 -7.71 -8.83 3.43
CA ALA A 116 -7.59 -7.46 3.91
C ALA A 116 -6.23 -7.25 4.60
N GLY A 117 -5.46 -6.24 4.17
CA GLY A 117 -4.17 -5.84 4.77
C GLY A 117 -4.35 -5.13 6.11
N TYR A 118 -5.32 -4.21 6.16
CA TYR A 118 -5.64 -3.34 7.30
C TYR A 118 -4.75 -2.09 7.37
N ASP A 119 -3.97 -1.89 8.44
CA ASP A 119 -3.09 -0.72 8.58
C ASP A 119 -1.64 -1.23 8.48
N GLY A 120 -0.78 -0.56 7.72
CA GLY A 120 0.61 -0.97 7.52
C GLY A 120 0.94 -1.13 6.04
N ASN A 121 2.22 -1.35 5.73
CA ASN A 121 2.64 -1.70 4.38
C ASN A 121 2.64 -3.22 4.24
N ASP A 122 1.55 -3.80 3.76
CA ASP A 122 1.34 -5.24 3.78
C ASP A 122 1.86 -5.94 2.53
N THR A 123 2.27 -7.20 2.70
CA THR A 123 2.55 -8.11 1.58
C THR A 123 1.50 -9.21 1.53
N ILE A 124 0.71 -9.21 0.46
CA ILE A 124 -0.45 -10.08 0.29
C ILE A 124 -0.21 -11.07 -0.85
N TYR A 125 -0.22 -12.36 -0.52
CA TYR A 125 -0.09 -13.46 -1.46
C TYR A 125 -1.45 -14.13 -1.64
N THR A 126 -2.09 -13.97 -2.79
CA THR A 126 -3.45 -14.51 -3.00
C THR A 126 -3.46 -16.03 -3.17
N ARG A 127 -2.40 -16.61 -3.77
CA ARG A 127 -2.12 -18.07 -3.86
C ARG A 127 -3.09 -18.90 -4.70
N GLY A 128 -3.90 -18.26 -5.54
CA GLY A 128 -4.73 -18.87 -6.58
C GLY A 128 -6.22 -18.70 -6.29
N GLY A 129 -7.08 -19.11 -7.22
CA GLY A 129 -8.50 -18.74 -7.15
C GLY A 129 -8.76 -17.34 -7.71
N SER A 130 -10.00 -16.88 -7.60
CA SER A 130 -10.43 -15.52 -7.92
C SER A 130 -10.62 -14.75 -6.62
N ASP A 131 -9.74 -13.80 -6.35
CA ASP A 131 -9.62 -13.16 -5.04
C ASP A 131 -10.06 -11.70 -5.06
N ILE A 132 -10.60 -11.24 -3.93
CA ILE A 132 -10.80 -9.81 -3.66
C ILE A 132 -9.81 -9.40 -2.59
N VAL A 133 -9.04 -8.34 -2.84
CA VAL A 133 -8.05 -7.81 -1.90
C VAL A 133 -8.36 -6.36 -1.60
N ASP A 134 -8.42 -6.01 -0.32
CA ASP A 134 -8.38 -4.64 0.19
C ASP A 134 -7.03 -4.44 0.92
N GLY A 135 -6.07 -3.73 0.34
CA GLY A 135 -4.78 -3.50 1.01
C GLY A 135 -4.96 -2.71 2.29
N GLY A 136 -5.67 -1.59 2.21
CA GLY A 136 -6.07 -0.79 3.35
C GLY A 136 -5.26 0.50 3.43
N ARG A 137 -4.68 0.79 4.60
CA ARG A 137 -3.82 1.97 4.78
C ARG A 137 -2.37 1.58 4.70
N GLY A 138 -1.65 2.19 3.78
CA GLY A 138 -0.20 2.04 3.67
C GLY A 138 0.18 1.96 2.21
N ILE A 139 1.34 1.37 1.94
CA ILE A 139 1.81 0.98 0.62
C ILE A 139 1.75 -0.54 0.56
N ASP A 140 0.68 -1.06 0.00
CA ASP A 140 0.38 -2.48 -0.01
C ASP A 140 0.84 -3.15 -1.30
N THR A 141 1.40 -4.35 -1.14
CA THR A 141 1.94 -5.14 -2.25
C THR A 141 1.20 -6.45 -2.39
N VAL A 142 0.48 -6.61 -3.50
CA VAL A 142 -0.05 -7.92 -3.91
C VAL A 142 0.98 -8.67 -4.73
N VAL A 143 1.19 -9.94 -4.40
CA VAL A 143 2.18 -10.81 -5.02
C VAL A 143 1.47 -11.92 -5.78
N LEU A 144 1.75 -12.01 -7.08
CA LEU A 144 1.17 -12.99 -7.97
C LEU A 144 2.25 -13.86 -8.60
N SER A 145 1.97 -15.16 -8.69
CA SER A 145 2.80 -16.09 -9.45
C SER A 145 2.54 -15.92 -10.95
N GLY A 146 3.60 -15.88 -11.76
CA GLY A 146 3.54 -15.66 -13.20
C GLY A 146 4.07 -14.29 -13.62
N ARG A 147 4.16 -14.09 -14.92
CA ARG A 147 4.65 -12.85 -15.53
C ARG A 147 3.47 -11.92 -15.78
N SER A 148 3.69 -10.61 -15.81
CA SER A 148 2.62 -9.64 -16.14
C SER A 148 1.96 -9.89 -17.50
N SER A 149 2.67 -10.48 -18.46
CA SER A 149 2.13 -10.89 -19.76
C SER A 149 1.00 -11.93 -19.66
N ASP A 150 0.91 -12.64 -18.54
CA ASP A 150 -0.09 -13.69 -18.31
C ASP A 150 -1.44 -13.11 -17.89
N PHE A 151 -1.49 -11.80 -17.60
CA PHE A 151 -2.66 -11.09 -17.09
C PHE A 151 -3.15 -10.01 -18.06
N THR A 152 -4.44 -9.73 -17.99
CA THR A 152 -5.06 -8.51 -18.49
C THR A 152 -5.28 -7.61 -17.27
N ILE A 153 -4.79 -6.37 -17.34
CA ILE A 153 -4.86 -5.41 -16.24
C ILE A 153 -5.79 -4.29 -16.68
N SER A 154 -6.81 -3.99 -15.89
CA SER A 154 -7.71 -2.85 -16.10
C SER A 154 -8.08 -2.20 -14.77
N SER A 155 -8.70 -1.02 -14.83
CA SER A 155 -9.17 -0.31 -13.63
C SER A 155 -10.41 0.51 -13.95
N ASP A 156 -11.30 0.66 -12.98
CA ASP A 156 -12.43 1.59 -13.03
C ASP A 156 -12.19 2.90 -12.25
N GLY A 157 -10.97 3.10 -11.76
CA GLY A 157 -10.58 4.23 -10.91
C GLY A 157 -10.70 3.97 -9.41
N SER A 158 -11.38 2.89 -8.99
CA SER A 158 -11.41 2.42 -7.60
C SER A 158 -10.73 1.07 -7.47
N TYR A 159 -11.13 0.11 -8.30
CA TYR A 159 -10.58 -1.22 -8.33
C TYR A 159 -9.58 -1.37 -9.46
N ILE A 160 -8.64 -2.27 -9.25
CA ILE A 160 -7.77 -2.82 -10.28
C ILE A 160 -8.22 -4.26 -10.51
N PHE A 161 -8.59 -4.57 -11.75
CA PHE A 161 -8.99 -5.90 -12.18
C PHE A 161 -7.82 -6.59 -12.86
N LEU A 162 -7.46 -7.76 -12.36
CA LEU A 162 -6.39 -8.62 -12.87
C LEU A 162 -6.92 -9.99 -13.26
N ASP A 163 -7.23 -10.12 -14.55
CA ASP A 163 -7.75 -11.36 -15.13
C ASP A 163 -6.60 -12.15 -15.74
N LYS A 164 -6.46 -13.42 -15.34
CA LYS A 164 -5.47 -14.29 -15.95
C LYS A 164 -5.97 -14.76 -17.30
N LYS A 165 -5.15 -14.62 -18.35
CA LYS A 165 -5.56 -14.86 -19.75
C LYS A 165 -5.97 -16.30 -20.07
N ASN A 166 -5.59 -17.25 -19.22
CA ASN A 166 -6.03 -18.64 -19.31
C ASN A 166 -7.41 -18.90 -18.68
N GLY A 167 -8.04 -17.88 -18.09
CA GLY A 167 -9.36 -17.94 -17.46
C GLY A 167 -9.40 -18.65 -16.10
N THR A 168 -8.26 -18.83 -15.43
CA THR A 168 -8.21 -19.60 -14.16
C THR A 168 -8.36 -18.76 -12.89
N SER A 169 -8.31 -17.43 -12.99
CA SER A 169 -8.36 -16.52 -11.85
C SER A 169 -8.67 -15.09 -12.30
N ASP A 170 -9.62 -14.46 -11.63
CA ASP A 170 -10.01 -13.07 -11.81
C ASP A 170 -9.85 -12.39 -10.44
N ASN A 171 -8.99 -11.39 -10.34
CA ASN A 171 -8.65 -10.77 -9.06
C ASN A 171 -9.02 -9.29 -9.06
N ASP A 172 -9.65 -8.85 -7.97
CA ASP A 172 -10.11 -7.48 -7.79
C ASP A 172 -9.36 -6.85 -6.62
N PHE A 173 -8.59 -5.80 -6.87
CA PHE A 173 -7.77 -5.14 -5.86
C PHE A 173 -8.27 -3.73 -5.58
N LEU A 174 -8.42 -3.41 -4.30
CA LEU A 174 -8.76 -2.10 -3.77
C LEU A 174 -7.65 -1.65 -2.81
N ASN A 175 -7.31 -0.36 -2.81
CA ASN A 175 -6.28 0.20 -1.92
C ASN A 175 -4.96 -0.62 -1.99
N VAL A 176 -4.50 -0.92 -3.21
CA VAL A 176 -3.24 -1.62 -3.45
C VAL A 176 -2.37 -0.75 -4.34
N GLU A 177 -1.15 -0.48 -3.91
CA GLU A 177 -0.23 0.43 -4.59
C GLU A 177 0.78 -0.33 -5.47
N ARG A 178 1.06 -1.61 -5.18
CA ARG A 178 2.05 -2.42 -5.89
C ARG A 178 1.50 -3.80 -6.26
N ILE A 179 1.76 -4.21 -7.50
CA ILE A 179 1.51 -5.57 -7.98
C ILE A 179 2.85 -6.17 -8.41
N ARG A 180 3.29 -7.20 -7.69
CA ARG A 180 4.56 -7.88 -7.95
C ARG A 180 4.33 -9.17 -8.73
N PHE A 181 4.98 -9.27 -9.88
CA PHE A 181 5.04 -10.44 -10.75
C PHE A 181 6.44 -11.05 -10.72
N ASP A 182 6.62 -12.21 -11.37
CA ASP A 182 7.94 -12.86 -11.51
C ASP A 182 8.94 -12.03 -12.33
N ASN A 183 8.48 -11.08 -13.13
CA ASN A 183 9.28 -10.27 -14.05
C ASN A 183 9.36 -8.79 -13.70
N GLY A 184 8.92 -8.40 -12.50
CA GLY A 184 9.06 -7.04 -11.99
C GLY A 184 7.83 -6.57 -11.19
N THR A 185 7.91 -5.33 -10.72
CA THR A 185 6.82 -4.70 -9.95
C THR A 185 6.16 -3.57 -10.74
N LEU A 186 4.83 -3.63 -10.81
CA LEU A 186 3.98 -2.57 -11.34
C LEU A 186 3.46 -1.72 -10.17
N ALA A 187 3.78 -0.43 -10.18
CA ALA A 187 3.17 0.56 -9.29
C ALA A 187 1.90 1.12 -9.95
N VAL A 188 0.80 1.13 -9.20
CA VAL A 188 -0.54 1.46 -9.68
C VAL A 188 -1.13 2.70 -8.99
N ASP A 189 -0.43 3.23 -7.99
CA ASP A 189 -0.64 4.53 -7.34
C ASP A 189 -0.18 5.70 -8.25
N ILE A 190 -0.73 5.76 -9.45
CA ILE A 190 -0.42 6.80 -10.45
C ILE A 190 -0.82 8.20 -10.00
N ASN A 191 -1.69 8.30 -8.99
CA ASN A 191 -2.05 9.54 -8.30
C ASN A 191 -1.31 9.73 -6.97
N GLY A 192 -0.62 8.70 -6.48
CA GLY A 192 0.18 8.69 -5.26
C GLY A 192 1.68 8.84 -5.52
N ASN A 193 2.49 8.18 -4.70
CA ASN A 193 3.94 8.33 -4.67
C ASN A 193 4.61 8.01 -6.00
N ALA A 194 4.22 6.91 -6.66
CA ALA A 194 4.80 6.56 -7.96
C ALA A 194 4.50 7.61 -9.03
N GLY A 195 3.27 8.10 -9.07
CA GLY A 195 2.86 9.18 -9.95
C GLY A 195 3.63 10.48 -9.71
N GLN A 196 3.78 10.88 -8.44
CA GLN A 196 4.52 12.07 -8.04
C GLN A 196 6.00 12.00 -8.47
N ALA A 197 6.64 10.85 -8.26
CA ALA A 197 8.02 10.63 -8.70
C ALA A 197 8.15 10.77 -10.23
N TYR A 198 7.21 10.21 -11.00
CA TYR A 198 7.22 10.35 -12.46
C TYR A 198 7.01 11.82 -12.89
N ARG A 199 6.03 12.49 -12.28
CA ARG A 199 5.67 13.87 -12.63
C ARG A 199 6.78 14.87 -12.32
N ILE A 200 7.56 14.67 -11.26
CA ILE A 200 8.67 15.58 -10.93
C ILE A 200 9.85 15.42 -11.91
N TYR A 201 10.07 14.23 -12.45
CA TYR A 201 10.99 14.03 -13.59
C TYR A 201 10.52 14.80 -14.84
N GLN A 202 9.23 14.67 -15.19
CA GLN A 202 8.67 15.40 -16.34
C GLN A 202 8.82 16.91 -16.15
N ALA A 203 8.44 17.45 -14.98
CA ALA A 203 8.53 18.88 -14.71
C ALA A 203 9.97 19.39 -14.68
N ALA A 204 10.93 18.60 -14.18
CA ALA A 204 12.33 19.00 -14.11
C ALA A 204 13.06 18.89 -15.45
N PHE A 205 12.82 17.84 -16.23
CA PHE A 205 13.70 17.45 -17.33
C PHE A 205 12.99 17.18 -18.66
N ASP A 206 11.65 17.26 -18.70
CA ASP A 206 10.84 17.01 -19.90
C ASP A 206 11.18 15.67 -20.58
N ARG A 207 11.25 14.61 -19.77
CA ARG A 207 11.59 13.27 -20.26
C ARG A 207 10.97 12.18 -19.42
N THR A 208 10.82 11.01 -20.04
CA THR A 208 10.58 9.74 -19.33
C THR A 208 11.73 9.47 -18.35
N PRO A 209 11.42 9.14 -17.08
CA PRO A 209 12.43 8.72 -16.10
C PRO A 209 13.17 7.46 -16.53
N ASP A 210 14.42 7.32 -16.11
CA ASP A 210 15.06 6.01 -16.14
C ASP A 210 14.56 5.14 -14.96
N THR A 211 14.49 3.83 -15.15
CA THR A 211 13.92 2.90 -14.16
C THR A 211 14.62 2.97 -12.80
N GLY A 212 15.95 3.10 -12.79
CA GLY A 212 16.74 3.12 -11.56
C GLY A 212 16.48 4.37 -10.72
N GLY A 213 16.53 5.55 -11.36
CA GLY A 213 16.24 6.83 -10.73
C GLY A 213 14.78 6.93 -10.27
N LEU A 214 13.84 6.46 -11.09
CA LEU A 214 12.43 6.42 -10.72
C LEU A 214 12.19 5.57 -9.47
N ASN A 215 12.68 4.33 -9.48
CA ASN A 215 12.55 3.42 -8.33
C ASN A 215 13.17 4.03 -7.06
N TYR A 216 14.34 4.67 -7.18
CA TYR A 216 14.95 5.38 -6.05
C TYR A 216 14.02 6.44 -5.45
N TRP A 217 13.44 7.32 -6.28
CA TRP A 217 12.58 8.39 -5.78
C TRP A 217 11.23 7.92 -5.27
N VAL A 218 10.63 6.90 -5.90
CA VAL A 218 9.45 6.21 -5.37
C VAL A 218 9.74 5.66 -3.97
N ASN A 219 10.89 5.00 -3.79
CA ASN A 219 11.28 4.47 -2.49
C ASN A 219 11.51 5.55 -1.42
N GLN A 220 11.97 6.75 -1.80
CA GLN A 220 12.07 7.86 -0.84
C GLN A 220 10.68 8.37 -0.42
N LEU A 221 9.76 8.54 -1.37
CA LEU A 221 8.38 8.96 -1.08
C LEU A 221 7.65 7.92 -0.22
N ASP A 222 7.82 6.63 -0.52
CA ASP A 222 7.24 5.52 0.25
C ASP A 222 7.76 5.48 1.70
N LYS A 223 8.94 6.04 1.96
CA LYS A 223 9.52 6.20 3.32
C LYS A 223 9.10 7.50 4.02
N GLY A 224 8.22 8.29 3.40
CA GLY A 224 7.69 9.52 3.96
C GLY A 224 8.47 10.77 3.59
N ALA A 225 9.39 10.72 2.62
CA ALA A 225 9.96 11.96 2.07
C ALA A 225 8.86 12.80 1.41
N SER A 226 8.89 14.11 1.61
CA SER A 226 8.03 15.03 0.91
C SER A 226 8.47 15.22 -0.55
N LEU A 227 7.53 15.58 -1.42
CA LEU A 227 7.86 15.90 -2.81
C LEU A 227 8.82 17.11 -2.93
N THR A 228 8.83 18.00 -1.94
CA THR A 228 9.81 19.10 -1.87
C THR A 228 11.21 18.59 -1.57
N GLU A 229 11.37 17.60 -0.68
CA GLU A 229 12.68 16.97 -0.42
C GLU A 229 13.19 16.21 -1.65
N VAL A 230 12.30 15.51 -2.35
CA VAL A 230 12.60 14.93 -3.66
C VAL A 230 13.05 16.01 -4.63
N GLY A 231 12.27 17.09 -4.78
CA GLY A 231 12.60 18.22 -5.64
C GLY A 231 13.95 18.88 -5.31
N TRP A 232 14.35 18.91 -4.05
CA TRP A 232 15.67 19.36 -3.64
C TRP A 232 16.77 18.46 -4.21
N GLY A 233 16.59 17.14 -4.15
CA GLY A 233 17.50 16.18 -4.77
C GLY A 233 17.66 16.38 -6.27
N PHE A 234 16.57 16.66 -6.99
CA PHE A 234 16.60 17.01 -8.41
C PHE A 234 17.40 18.29 -8.64
N VAL A 235 17.11 19.38 -7.92
CA VAL A 235 17.79 20.67 -8.07
C VAL A 235 19.30 20.58 -7.78
N GLN A 236 19.73 19.69 -6.89
CA GLN A 236 21.15 19.46 -6.58
C GLN A 236 21.85 18.49 -7.55
N SER A 237 21.11 17.81 -8.40
CA SER A 237 21.65 16.77 -9.28
C SER A 237 22.63 17.34 -10.32
N ALA A 238 23.53 16.48 -10.82
CA ALA A 238 24.38 16.83 -11.95
C ALA A 238 23.56 17.10 -13.22
N GLU A 239 22.47 16.35 -13.41
CA GLU A 239 21.55 16.54 -14.54
C GLU A 239 20.91 17.92 -14.53
N PHE A 240 20.43 18.39 -13.38
CA PHE A 240 19.88 19.74 -13.26
C PHE A 240 20.88 20.82 -13.65
N ARG A 241 22.14 20.72 -13.18
CA ARG A 241 23.20 21.65 -13.60
C ARG A 241 23.50 21.58 -15.10
N SER A 242 23.34 20.41 -15.73
CA SER A 242 23.48 20.25 -17.18
C SER A 242 22.34 20.89 -17.96
N VAL A 243 21.10 20.77 -17.47
CA VAL A 243 19.88 21.25 -18.16
C VAL A 243 19.66 22.75 -17.94
N TYR A 244 19.87 23.23 -16.72
CA TYR A 244 19.58 24.61 -16.32
C TYR A 244 20.83 25.50 -16.25
N GLY A 245 22.03 24.92 -16.29
CA GLY A 245 23.29 25.63 -16.08
C GLY A 245 23.71 25.70 -14.61
N SER A 246 24.91 26.24 -14.36
CA SER A 246 25.53 26.27 -13.03
C SER A 246 24.88 27.25 -12.05
N ASN A 247 24.28 28.33 -12.56
CA ASN A 247 23.60 29.35 -11.75
C ASN A 247 22.49 30.05 -12.57
N PRO A 248 21.40 29.35 -12.91
CA PRO A 248 20.31 29.98 -13.67
C PRO A 248 19.69 31.12 -12.86
N SER A 249 19.20 32.16 -13.53
CA SER A 249 18.37 33.16 -12.86
C SER A 249 17.02 32.54 -12.44
N ASN A 250 16.30 33.19 -11.52
CA ASN A 250 14.96 32.73 -11.14
C ASN A 250 13.99 32.78 -12.33
N PHE A 251 14.15 33.75 -13.23
CA PHE A 251 13.37 33.85 -14.46
C PHE A 251 13.64 32.70 -15.41
N ASP A 252 14.92 32.37 -15.66
CA ASP A 252 15.28 31.27 -16.57
C ASP A 252 14.81 29.92 -16.02
N TYR A 253 14.91 29.73 -14.70
CA TYR A 253 14.42 28.55 -14.02
C TYR A 253 12.91 28.36 -14.19
N VAL A 254 12.11 29.39 -13.88
CA VAL A 254 10.64 29.35 -13.99
C VAL A 254 10.20 29.16 -15.44
N ASN A 255 10.81 29.88 -16.39
CA ASN A 255 10.48 29.71 -17.81
C ASN A 255 10.78 28.30 -18.32
N ARG A 256 11.86 27.68 -17.86
CA ARG A 256 12.15 26.29 -18.22
C ARG A 256 11.10 25.33 -17.66
N LEU A 257 10.65 25.50 -16.42
CA LEU A 257 9.58 24.66 -15.87
C LEU A 257 8.28 24.79 -16.67
N TYR A 258 7.91 26.02 -17.07
CA TYR A 258 6.76 26.22 -17.95
C TYR A 258 6.89 25.50 -19.29
N LEU A 259 8.09 25.55 -19.90
CA LEU A 259 8.34 24.83 -21.14
C LEU A 259 8.22 23.32 -20.94
N ASN A 260 8.79 22.77 -19.87
CA ASN A 260 8.74 21.34 -19.60
C ASN A 260 7.32 20.82 -19.29
N VAL A 261 6.49 21.64 -18.63
CA VAL A 261 5.15 21.22 -18.15
C VAL A 261 4.04 21.53 -19.17
N LEU A 262 4.17 22.63 -19.92
CA LEU A 262 3.11 23.11 -20.81
C LEU A 262 3.46 23.09 -22.30
N ASP A 263 4.70 22.75 -22.66
CA ASP A 263 5.25 22.90 -24.02
C ASP A 263 5.13 24.33 -24.57
N ARG A 264 5.02 25.33 -23.69
CA ARG A 264 4.89 26.73 -24.06
C ARG A 264 5.52 27.66 -23.02
N GLN A 265 5.72 28.90 -23.42
CA GLN A 265 6.06 29.95 -22.47
C GLN A 265 4.92 30.16 -21.48
N GLY A 266 5.30 30.37 -20.21
CA GLY A 266 4.38 30.81 -19.18
C GLY A 266 3.85 32.20 -19.50
N GLU A 267 2.59 32.44 -19.18
CA GLU A 267 2.02 33.77 -19.24
C GLU A 267 2.73 34.72 -18.26
N THR A 268 2.84 36.00 -18.64
CA THR A 268 3.60 37.01 -17.89
C THR A 268 3.21 37.08 -16.41
N GLY A 269 1.91 36.95 -16.10
CA GLY A 269 1.41 36.98 -14.72
C GLY A 269 1.92 35.81 -13.88
N GLY A 270 1.84 34.58 -14.42
CA GLY A 270 2.29 33.37 -13.74
C GLY A 270 3.80 33.32 -13.56
N VAL A 271 4.56 33.72 -14.59
CA VAL A 271 6.03 33.84 -14.50
C VAL A 271 6.42 34.86 -13.43
N ASN A 272 5.81 36.05 -13.43
CA ASN A 272 6.10 37.08 -12.44
C ASN A 272 5.77 36.64 -11.01
N TYR A 273 4.68 35.90 -10.82
CA TYR A 273 4.31 35.34 -9.53
C TYR A 273 5.41 34.42 -8.99
N TRP A 274 5.79 33.37 -9.74
CA TRP A 274 6.78 32.39 -9.29
C TRP A 274 8.18 32.99 -9.12
N VAL A 275 8.57 33.91 -10.00
CA VAL A 275 9.83 34.66 -9.84
C VAL A 275 9.80 35.52 -8.58
N GLY A 276 8.67 36.15 -8.27
CA GLY A 276 8.45 36.89 -7.03
C GLY A 276 8.61 36.00 -5.79
N GLU A 277 7.99 34.82 -5.77
CA GLU A 277 8.11 33.85 -4.67
C GLU A 277 9.56 33.41 -4.45
N LEU A 278 10.29 33.08 -5.52
CA LEU A 278 11.72 32.73 -5.44
C LEU A 278 12.57 33.89 -4.91
N ASN A 279 12.28 35.13 -5.33
CA ASN A 279 12.96 36.32 -4.83
C ASN A 279 12.64 36.61 -3.35
N ALA A 280 11.46 36.21 -2.88
CA ALA A 280 11.04 36.29 -1.48
C ALA A 280 11.61 35.16 -0.60
N GLY A 281 12.34 34.20 -1.18
CA GLY A 281 13.05 33.14 -0.46
C GLY A 281 12.36 31.77 -0.50
N VAL A 282 11.28 31.60 -1.27
CA VAL A 282 10.73 30.27 -1.54
C VAL A 282 11.78 29.42 -2.26
N SER A 283 11.89 28.15 -1.88
CA SER A 283 12.91 27.28 -2.46
C SER A 283 12.55 26.86 -3.89
N ARG A 284 13.57 26.67 -4.74
CA ARG A 284 13.38 26.08 -6.08
C ARG A 284 12.76 24.68 -6.00
N ALA A 285 13.15 23.89 -5.00
CA ALA A 285 12.59 22.57 -4.76
C ALA A 285 11.07 22.59 -4.58
N TYR A 286 10.56 23.57 -3.82
CA TYR A 286 9.14 23.77 -3.62
C TYR A 286 8.43 24.21 -4.91
N VAL A 287 9.03 25.13 -5.67
CA VAL A 287 8.48 25.57 -6.97
C VAL A 287 8.44 24.39 -7.96
N LEU A 288 9.51 23.58 -8.04
CA LEU A 288 9.52 22.37 -8.87
C LEU A 288 8.40 21.40 -8.47
N ALA A 289 8.24 21.10 -7.18
CA ALA A 289 7.17 20.24 -6.69
C ALA A 289 5.77 20.81 -7.03
N SER A 290 5.61 22.14 -6.98
CA SER A 290 4.35 22.81 -7.34
C SER A 290 4.04 22.70 -8.84
N PHE A 291 5.05 22.80 -9.70
CA PHE A 291 4.90 22.56 -11.15
C PHE A 291 4.65 21.08 -11.46
N ALA A 292 5.31 20.16 -10.73
CA ALA A 292 5.12 18.72 -10.91
C ALA A 292 3.66 18.30 -10.67
N GLU A 293 3.01 18.88 -9.66
CA GLU A 293 1.62 18.56 -9.29
C GLU A 293 0.61 19.57 -9.86
N SER A 294 1.00 20.41 -10.82
CA SER A 294 0.05 21.29 -11.50
C SER A 294 -0.95 20.46 -12.30
N ALA A 295 -2.19 20.96 -12.44
CA ALA A 295 -3.25 20.26 -13.17
C ALA A 295 -2.83 19.95 -14.62
N GLU A 296 -2.05 20.84 -15.21
CA GLU A 296 -1.52 20.69 -16.55
C GLU A 296 -0.47 19.58 -16.64
N ASN A 297 0.50 19.50 -15.72
CA ASN A 297 1.50 18.43 -15.74
C ASN A 297 0.86 17.07 -15.47
N VAL A 298 -0.08 17.01 -14.50
CA VAL A 298 -0.85 15.79 -14.22
C VAL A 298 -1.58 15.30 -15.47
N ALA A 299 -2.27 16.21 -16.18
CA ALA A 299 -2.97 15.88 -17.42
C ALA A 299 -2.01 15.46 -18.56
N ALA A 300 -0.85 16.11 -18.69
CA ALA A 300 0.15 15.80 -19.70
C ALA A 300 0.83 14.44 -19.46
N VAL A 301 1.05 14.07 -18.20
CA VAL A 301 1.72 12.81 -17.82
C VAL A 301 0.74 11.63 -17.80
N ALA A 302 -0.55 11.84 -17.50
CA ALA A 302 -1.52 10.75 -17.35
C ALA A 302 -1.49 9.71 -18.48
N PRO A 303 -1.47 10.08 -19.79
CA PRO A 303 -1.40 9.10 -20.87
C PRO A 303 -0.16 8.20 -20.84
N GLN A 304 0.94 8.64 -20.23
CA GLN A 304 2.20 7.90 -20.13
C GLN A 304 2.16 6.85 -19.01
N ILE A 305 1.36 7.07 -17.97
CA ILE A 305 1.36 6.24 -16.75
C ILE A 305 0.01 5.56 -16.46
N ASN A 306 -1.03 5.76 -17.28
CA ASN A 306 -2.36 5.18 -17.07
C ASN A 306 -2.38 3.64 -16.98
N SER A 307 -1.37 2.95 -17.52
CA SER A 307 -1.22 1.50 -17.40
C SER A 307 -0.38 1.06 -16.19
N GLY A 308 -0.08 1.99 -15.28
CA GLY A 308 0.86 1.81 -14.18
C GLY A 308 2.31 2.11 -14.57
N ILE A 309 3.19 2.11 -13.56
CA ILE A 309 4.60 2.48 -13.66
C ILE A 309 5.46 1.27 -13.28
N TRP A 310 6.33 0.84 -14.19
CA TRP A 310 7.26 -0.27 -13.93
C TRP A 310 8.49 0.18 -13.14
N LEU A 311 8.76 -0.46 -12.01
CA LEU A 311 9.88 -0.12 -11.11
C LEU A 311 11.13 -1.00 -11.29
N GLY A 312 11.05 -2.01 -12.17
CA GLY A 312 12.08 -3.02 -12.38
C GLY A 312 11.65 -4.41 -11.96
#